data_AF-A0A2V9AZK4-F1
#
_entry.id   AF-A0A2V9AZK4-F1
#
_cell.length_a   1.000
_cell.length_b   1.000
_cell.length_c   1.000
_cell.angle_alpha   90.00
_cell.angle_beta   90.00
_cell.angle_gamma   90.00
#
_symmetry.space_group_name_H-M   'P 1'
#
loop_
_entity.id
_entity.type
_entity.pdbx_description
1 polymer ?
#
loop_
_entity_poly.entity_id
_entity_poly.type
_entity_poly.pdbx_seq_one_letter_code
_entity_poly.pdbx_strand_id
1 'polypeptide(L)'
;VAVVNEALVRKSFPNQNPLGRTIFCTFDSDQGMTIIGVVGDVRQRGPEREPMPECYMTYGQHAFNGLSLVARTTGDPNALAGTLRHLVRERSPDVPMKFMTMEAVLSENVAVPRFRTLLFAVFAGLAVWLAMVGVYGVMAYAVGQRSNEIGLRIALGASMSSVLRLILGQGLALAGLGLALGLAAAVASTRLLTGMLFRVQPNDPVVYLAVAVLLGIVALVASYVPARRASKIDPLTAIRQE
;
A
#
# COMPACT_ATOMS: atom_id res chain seq x y z
N VAL A 1 4.09 31.15 -29.31
CA VAL A 1 5.33 30.79 -28.57
C VAL A 1 4.96 29.92 -27.39
N ALA A 2 5.86 29.07 -26.91
CA ALA A 2 5.56 28.14 -25.82
C ALA A 2 6.70 28.04 -24.80
N VAL A 3 6.35 27.72 -23.56
CA VAL A 3 7.28 27.28 -22.52
C VAL A 3 7.07 25.78 -22.33
N VAL A 4 8.13 24.99 -22.17
CA VAL A 4 8.01 23.52 -22.05
C VAL A 4 8.58 23.04 -20.72
N ASN A 5 8.17 21.86 -20.25
CA ASN A 5 8.81 21.27 -19.07
C ASN A 5 10.04 20.42 -19.42
N GLU A 6 10.85 20.10 -18.41
CA GLU A 6 12.05 19.26 -18.57
C GLU A 6 11.73 17.87 -19.14
N ALA A 7 10.59 17.27 -18.79
CA ALA A 7 10.18 15.97 -19.32
C ALA A 7 10.00 15.96 -20.84
N LEU A 8 9.45 17.05 -21.40
CA LEU A 8 9.35 17.23 -22.84
C LEU A 8 10.74 17.40 -23.47
N VAL A 9 11.60 18.19 -22.85
CA VAL A 9 12.98 18.40 -23.33
C VAL A 9 13.76 17.09 -23.36
N ARG A 10 13.73 16.30 -22.27
CA ARG A 10 14.41 14.99 -22.21
C ARG A 10 13.93 14.03 -23.29
N LYS A 11 12.64 14.05 -23.62
CA LYS A 11 12.03 13.13 -24.58
C LYS A 11 12.28 13.55 -26.03
N SER A 12 12.12 14.83 -26.34
CA SER A 12 12.09 15.34 -27.72
C SER A 12 13.39 16.00 -28.16
N PHE A 13 14.22 16.45 -27.22
CA PHE A 13 15.49 17.15 -27.49
C PHE A 13 16.64 16.58 -26.65
N PRO A 14 16.93 15.26 -26.72
CA PRO A 14 18.01 14.67 -25.94
C PRO A 14 19.35 15.33 -26.32
N ASN A 15 20.06 15.86 -25.32
CA ASN A 15 21.36 16.53 -25.46
C ASN A 15 21.39 17.75 -26.40
N GLN A 16 20.24 18.37 -26.69
CA GLN A 16 20.15 19.55 -27.54
C GLN A 16 19.54 20.73 -26.78
N ASN A 17 19.93 21.96 -27.15
CA ASN A 17 19.29 23.16 -26.62
C ASN A 17 17.88 23.30 -27.22
N PRO A 18 16.81 23.25 -26.40
CA PRO A 18 15.45 23.37 -26.89
C PRO A 18 15.05 24.81 -27.23
N LEU A 19 15.75 25.82 -26.72
CA LEU A 19 15.40 27.23 -26.93
C LEU A 19 15.51 27.62 -28.41
N GLY A 20 14.50 28.34 -28.92
CA GLY A 20 14.44 28.78 -30.32
C GLY A 20 13.96 27.69 -31.30
N ARG A 21 13.75 26.45 -30.85
CA ARG A 21 13.19 25.39 -31.69
C ARG A 21 11.67 25.54 -31.83
N THR A 22 11.13 25.02 -32.93
CA THR A 22 9.69 25.03 -33.20
C THR A 22 9.06 23.69 -32.82
N ILE A 23 7.94 23.75 -32.09
CA ILE A 23 7.10 22.60 -31.76
C ILE A 23 5.71 22.79 -32.37
N PHE A 24 5.04 21.69 -32.69
CA PHE A 24 3.67 21.68 -33.18
C PHE A 24 2.79 21.03 -32.13
N CYS A 25 1.69 21.68 -31.76
CA CYS A 25 0.71 21.14 -30.83
C CYS A 25 -0.64 21.08 -31.54
N THR A 26 -0.98 19.93 -32.11
CA THR A 26 -2.18 19.70 -32.93
C THR A 26 -3.50 19.72 -32.12
N PHE A 27 -3.49 20.30 -30.92
CA PHE A 27 -4.67 20.35 -30.06
C PHE A 27 -5.67 21.42 -30.50
N ASP A 28 -5.18 22.52 -31.08
CA ASP A 28 -5.98 23.67 -31.50
C ASP A 28 -5.51 24.32 -32.80
N SER A 29 -4.23 24.19 -33.17
CA SER A 29 -3.69 24.72 -34.43
C SER A 29 -2.51 23.91 -34.97
N ASP A 30 -2.38 23.84 -36.29
CA ASP A 30 -1.16 23.33 -36.97
C ASP A 30 -0.05 24.39 -37.06
N GLN A 31 -0.22 25.56 -36.44
CA GLN A 31 0.83 26.57 -36.38
C GLN A 31 1.97 26.17 -35.46
N GLY A 32 3.20 26.28 -35.97
CA GLY A 32 4.41 26.02 -35.20
C GLY A 32 4.65 27.09 -34.14
N MET A 33 5.01 26.66 -32.93
CA MET A 33 5.35 27.52 -31.80
C MET A 33 6.84 27.44 -31.47
N THR A 34 7.48 28.59 -31.33
CA THR A 34 8.88 28.65 -30.84
C THR A 34 8.95 28.46 -29.33
N ILE A 35 9.85 27.60 -28.87
CA ILE A 35 10.16 27.41 -27.45
C ILE A 35 10.98 28.60 -26.95
N ILE A 36 10.46 29.31 -25.95
CA ILE A 36 11.10 30.50 -25.36
C ILE A 36 11.59 30.28 -23.93
N GLY A 37 11.27 29.15 -23.32
CA GLY A 37 11.67 28.84 -21.95
C GLY A 37 11.44 27.38 -21.57
N VAL A 38 12.17 26.94 -20.54
CA VAL A 38 12.02 25.61 -19.93
C VAL A 38 11.72 25.80 -18.45
N VAL A 39 10.71 25.07 -17.94
CA VAL A 39 10.32 25.07 -16.53
C VAL A 39 10.48 23.69 -15.91
N GLY A 40 10.57 23.64 -14.58
CA GLY A 40 10.65 22.39 -13.84
C GLY A 40 9.42 21.50 -14.02
N ASP A 41 9.62 20.20 -13.82
CA ASP A 41 8.58 19.19 -13.98
C ASP A 41 7.50 19.28 -12.88
N VAL A 42 6.23 19.28 -13.29
CA VAL A 42 5.06 19.20 -12.39
C VAL A 42 4.40 17.83 -12.52
N ARG A 43 4.08 17.20 -11.39
CA ARG A 43 3.38 15.90 -11.35
C ARG A 43 1.87 16.08 -11.34
N GLN A 44 1.30 16.47 -12.48
CA GLN A 44 -0.15 16.74 -12.63
C GLN A 44 -1.05 15.54 -12.30
N ARG A 45 -0.59 14.31 -12.56
CA ARG A 45 -1.39 13.08 -12.36
C ARG A 45 -1.09 12.35 -11.04
N GLY A 46 -0.63 13.10 -10.05
CA GLY A 46 -0.29 12.58 -8.73
C GLY A 46 1.19 12.18 -8.59
N PRO A 47 1.65 11.98 -7.35
CA PRO A 47 3.07 11.81 -7.04
C PRO A 47 3.67 10.51 -7.57
N GLU A 48 2.84 9.50 -7.83
CA GLU A 48 3.26 8.15 -8.24
C GLU A 48 3.58 8.04 -9.74
N ARG A 49 3.15 9.02 -10.55
CA ARG A 49 3.41 9.04 -12.00
C ARG A 49 4.58 9.95 -12.32
N GLU A 50 5.38 9.52 -13.30
CA GLU A 50 6.42 10.38 -13.85
C GLU A 50 5.79 11.64 -14.48
N PRO A 51 6.47 12.79 -14.38
CA PRO A 51 6.06 14.00 -15.08
C PRO A 51 5.90 13.71 -16.57
N MET A 52 4.74 14.08 -17.13
CA MET A 52 4.49 13.91 -18.55
C MET A 52 5.08 15.09 -19.32
N PRO A 53 5.44 14.94 -20.60
CA PRO A 53 5.78 16.07 -21.46
C PRO A 53 4.64 17.10 -21.50
N GLU A 54 4.94 18.34 -21.12
CA GLU A 54 3.96 19.44 -21.05
C GLU A 54 4.49 20.69 -21.75
N CYS A 55 3.57 21.43 -22.35
CA CYS A 55 3.81 22.77 -22.88
C CYS A 55 2.78 23.75 -22.32
N TYR A 56 3.27 24.95 -22.03
CA TYR A 56 2.56 26.07 -21.44
C TYR A 56 2.43 27.15 -22.50
N MET A 57 1.19 27.50 -22.79
CA MET A 57 0.79 28.42 -23.85
C MET A 57 -0.02 29.56 -23.25
N THR A 58 0.10 30.75 -23.82
CA THR A 58 -0.69 31.89 -23.35
C THR A 58 -2.14 31.77 -23.82
N TYR A 59 -3.11 31.99 -22.94
CA TYR A 59 -4.54 31.90 -23.26
C TYR A 59 -4.95 32.76 -24.47
N GLY A 60 -4.39 33.96 -24.62
CA GLY A 60 -4.69 34.84 -25.76
C GLY A 60 -4.18 34.31 -27.11
N GLN A 61 -3.20 33.41 -27.12
CA GLN A 61 -2.74 32.74 -28.34
C GLN A 61 -3.56 31.47 -28.62
N HIS A 62 -3.99 30.76 -27.58
CA HIS A 62 -4.63 29.44 -27.66
C HIS A 62 -5.84 29.44 -26.71
N ALA A 63 -6.97 29.97 -27.21
CA ALA A 63 -8.18 30.10 -26.42
C ALA A 63 -8.85 28.73 -26.25
N PHE A 64 -9.03 28.30 -25.01
CA PHE A 64 -9.67 27.03 -24.67
C PHE A 64 -10.98 27.26 -23.93
N ASN A 65 -12.01 26.46 -24.24
CA ASN A 65 -13.35 26.61 -23.66
C ASN A 65 -13.43 26.19 -22.18
N GLY A 66 -12.43 25.46 -21.67
CA GLY A 66 -12.30 25.14 -20.24
C GLY A 66 -11.36 26.09 -19.52
N LEU A 67 -11.89 27.18 -18.95
CA LEU A 67 -11.08 28.13 -18.19
C LEU A 67 -11.01 27.74 -16.71
N SER A 68 -9.80 27.47 -16.22
CA SER A 68 -9.52 27.36 -14.79
C SER A 68 -8.72 28.56 -14.34
N LEU A 69 -9.24 29.34 -13.39
CA LEU A 69 -8.54 30.49 -12.82
C LEU A 69 -7.84 30.06 -11.54
N VAL A 70 -6.55 30.38 -11.42
CA VAL A 70 -5.77 30.18 -10.20
C VAL A 70 -5.47 31.53 -9.59
N ALA A 71 -5.96 31.76 -8.37
CA ALA A 71 -5.67 32.96 -7.60
C ALA A 71 -4.77 32.60 -6.41
N ARG A 72 -3.70 33.36 -6.22
CA ARG A 72 -2.82 33.24 -5.04
C ARG A 72 -3.18 34.35 -4.05
N THR A 73 -3.39 33.99 -2.80
CA THR A 73 -3.68 34.92 -1.70
C THR A 73 -2.79 34.62 -0.50
N THR A 74 -2.53 35.62 0.33
CA THR A 74 -1.82 35.50 1.60
C THR A 74 -2.76 35.32 2.80
N GLY A 75 -4.08 35.56 2.63
CA GLY A 75 -5.12 35.35 3.64
C GLY A 75 -5.87 34.02 3.48
N ASP A 76 -7.00 33.85 4.18
CA ASP A 76 -7.83 32.65 4.08
C ASP A 76 -8.38 32.47 2.64
N PRO A 77 -8.00 31.38 1.93
CA PRO A 77 -8.50 31.09 0.59
C PRO A 77 -10.02 30.92 0.52
N ASN A 78 -10.66 30.46 1.60
CA ASN A 78 -12.11 30.25 1.63
C ASN A 78 -12.87 31.58 1.69
N ALA A 79 -12.36 32.56 2.44
CA ALA A 79 -12.89 33.91 2.48
C ALA A 79 -12.82 34.56 1.09
N LEU A 80 -11.69 34.42 0.38
CA LEU A 80 -11.55 34.91 -0.99
C LEU A 80 -12.48 34.18 -1.97
N ALA A 81 -12.66 32.86 -1.81
CA ALA A 81 -13.58 32.08 -2.65
C ALA A 81 -15.03 32.55 -2.53
N GLY A 82 -15.47 32.97 -1.32
CA GLY A 82 -16.79 33.57 -1.11
C GLY A 82 -16.97 34.85 -1.93
N THR A 83 -16.00 35.76 -1.86
CA THR A 83 -16.01 37.03 -2.59
C THR A 83 -15.99 36.82 -4.10
N LEU A 84 -15.11 35.94 -4.61
CA LEU A 84 -15.04 35.62 -6.03
C LEU A 84 -16.34 35.00 -6.56
N ARG A 85 -16.95 34.12 -5.78
CA ARG A 85 -18.24 33.50 -6.13
C ARG A 85 -19.35 34.55 -6.29
N HIS A 86 -19.38 35.56 -5.42
CA HIS A 86 -20.35 36.65 -5.52
C HIS A 86 -20.15 37.47 -6.79
N LEU A 87 -18.92 37.95 -7.02
CA LEU A 87 -18.55 38.78 -8.17
C LEU A 87 -18.87 38.11 -9.51
N VAL A 88 -18.55 36.83 -9.65
CA VAL A 88 -18.84 36.13 -10.91
C VAL A 88 -20.33 35.86 -11.06
N ARG A 89 -21.06 35.56 -9.98
CA ARG A 89 -22.51 35.36 -10.06
C ARG A 89 -23.26 36.64 -10.43
N GLU A 90 -22.80 37.81 -9.98
CA GLU A 90 -23.36 39.10 -10.40
C GLU A 90 -23.13 39.39 -11.88
N ARG A 91 -21.96 39.00 -12.42
CA ARG A 91 -21.58 39.34 -13.79
C ARG A 91 -21.97 38.28 -14.82
N SER A 92 -22.07 37.03 -14.40
CA SER A 92 -22.28 35.87 -15.28
C SER A 92 -22.96 34.73 -14.49
N PRO A 93 -24.26 34.85 -14.19
CA PRO A 93 -25.00 33.87 -13.38
C PRO A 93 -25.10 32.48 -14.04
N ASP A 94 -24.99 32.41 -15.37
CA ASP A 94 -25.14 31.17 -16.14
C ASP A 94 -23.89 30.29 -16.17
N VAL A 95 -22.77 30.74 -15.59
CA VAL A 95 -21.51 30.00 -15.61
C VAL A 95 -21.41 29.09 -14.37
N PRO A 96 -21.46 27.76 -14.53
CA PRO A 96 -21.26 26.83 -13.43
C PRO A 96 -19.81 26.89 -12.96
N MET A 97 -19.59 27.30 -11.70
CA MET A 97 -18.26 27.37 -11.11
C MET A 97 -18.08 26.35 -9.98
N LYS A 98 -16.97 25.61 -10.06
CA LYS A 98 -16.47 24.81 -8.94
C LYS A 98 -15.32 25.56 -8.28
N PHE A 99 -15.45 25.88 -7.00
CA PHE A 99 -14.37 26.48 -6.20
C PHE A 99 -13.69 25.39 -5.39
N MET A 100 -12.37 25.31 -5.48
CA MET A 100 -11.55 24.42 -4.67
C MET A 100 -10.28 25.14 -4.24
N THR A 101 -9.89 25.00 -2.98
CA THR A 101 -8.57 25.44 -2.52
C THR A 101 -7.51 24.45 -3.01
N MET A 102 -6.27 24.90 -3.17
CA MET A 102 -5.19 23.98 -3.54
C MET A 102 -4.98 22.90 -2.47
N GLU A 103 -5.23 23.21 -1.20
CA GLU A 103 -5.25 22.21 -0.11
C GLU A 103 -6.36 21.18 -0.29
N ALA A 104 -7.57 21.60 -0.68
CA ALA A 104 -8.67 20.68 -0.96
C ALA A 104 -8.32 19.76 -2.15
N VAL A 105 -7.75 20.31 -3.23
CA VAL A 105 -7.28 19.52 -4.38
C VAL A 105 -6.21 18.52 -3.97
N LEU A 106 -5.23 18.92 -3.17
CA LEU A 106 -4.21 18.03 -2.63
C LEU A 106 -4.83 16.95 -1.72
N SER A 107 -5.79 17.34 -0.87
CA SER A 107 -6.45 16.42 0.05
C SER A 107 -7.28 15.38 -0.68
N GLU A 108 -7.96 15.73 -1.77
CA GLU A 108 -8.76 14.79 -2.58
C GLU A 108 -7.86 13.78 -3.28
N ASN A 109 -6.68 14.22 -3.75
CA ASN A 109 -5.67 13.35 -4.33
C ASN A 109 -5.00 12.39 -3.33
N VAL A 110 -5.03 12.70 -2.02
CA VAL A 110 -4.44 11.85 -0.95
C VAL A 110 -5.50 11.06 -0.17
N ALA A 111 -6.76 11.54 -0.13
CA ALA A 111 -7.84 10.95 0.65
C ALA A 111 -8.25 9.57 0.12
N VAL A 112 -8.34 9.42 -1.21
CA VAL A 112 -8.70 8.13 -1.84
C VAL A 112 -7.63 7.06 -1.61
N PRO A 113 -6.32 7.33 -1.79
CA PRO A 113 -5.28 6.40 -1.37
C PRO A 113 -5.35 6.04 0.12
N ARG A 114 -5.51 7.03 1.01
CA ARG A 114 -5.57 6.79 2.47
C ARG A 114 -6.72 5.88 2.88
N PHE A 115 -7.91 6.08 2.32
CA PHE A 115 -9.06 5.22 2.61
C PHE A 115 -8.83 3.78 2.17
N ARG A 116 -8.27 3.58 0.97
CA ARG A 116 -7.91 2.25 0.47
C ARG A 116 -6.84 1.60 1.34
N THR A 117 -5.81 2.34 1.72
CA THR A 117 -4.76 1.86 2.62
C THR A 117 -5.33 1.44 3.97
N LEU A 118 -6.24 2.24 4.55
CA LEU A 118 -6.91 1.90 5.81
C LEU A 118 -7.73 0.61 5.68
N LEU A 119 -8.51 0.48 4.62
CA LEU A 119 -9.34 -0.70 4.37
C LEU A 119 -8.47 -1.96 4.20
N PHE A 120 -7.39 -1.87 3.42
CA PHE A 120 -6.43 -2.97 3.29
C PHE A 120 -5.71 -3.29 4.61
N ALA A 121 -5.38 -2.29 5.41
CA ALA A 121 -4.77 -2.50 6.73
C ALA A 121 -5.72 -3.26 7.67
N VAL A 122 -7.01 -2.92 7.66
CA VAL A 122 -8.02 -3.64 8.46
C VAL A 122 -8.18 -5.08 7.97
N PHE A 123 -8.30 -5.31 6.66
CA PHE A 123 -8.41 -6.68 6.12
C PHE A 123 -7.16 -7.52 6.37
N ALA A 124 -5.96 -6.93 6.21
CA ALA A 124 -4.71 -7.59 6.53
C ALA A 124 -4.65 -7.95 8.02
N GLY A 125 -5.06 -7.02 8.91
CA GLY A 125 -5.14 -7.28 10.35
C GLY A 125 -6.09 -8.43 10.69
N LEU A 126 -7.28 -8.47 10.08
CA LEU A 126 -8.23 -9.57 10.27
C LEU A 126 -7.71 -10.90 9.73
N ALA A 127 -7.04 -10.90 8.58
CA ALA A 127 -6.44 -12.09 8.00
C ALA A 127 -5.33 -12.66 8.90
N VAL A 128 -4.47 -11.79 9.44
CA VAL A 128 -3.44 -12.18 10.42
C VAL A 128 -4.11 -12.73 11.68
N TRP A 129 -5.16 -12.09 12.18
CA TRP A 129 -5.89 -12.57 13.37
C TRP A 129 -6.51 -13.95 13.16
N LEU A 130 -7.19 -14.17 12.04
CA LEU A 130 -7.73 -15.48 11.67
C LEU A 130 -6.63 -16.53 11.50
N ALA A 131 -5.50 -16.17 10.89
CA ALA A 131 -4.36 -17.07 10.77
C ALA A 131 -3.80 -17.46 12.16
N MET A 132 -3.68 -16.51 13.09
CA MET A 132 -3.23 -16.78 14.46
C MET A 132 -4.17 -17.75 15.18
N VAL A 133 -5.49 -17.53 15.08
CA VAL A 133 -6.51 -18.40 15.68
C VAL A 133 -6.46 -19.81 15.05
N GLY A 134 -6.32 -19.90 13.73
CA GLY A 134 -6.22 -21.17 13.00
C GLY A 134 -4.96 -21.96 13.39
N VAL A 135 -3.80 -21.31 13.41
CA VAL A 135 -2.53 -21.93 13.87
C VAL A 135 -2.66 -22.41 15.31
N TYR A 136 -3.25 -21.60 16.20
CA TYR A 136 -3.49 -22.01 17.57
C TYR A 136 -4.41 -23.23 17.67
N GLY A 137 -5.54 -23.22 16.95
CA GLY A 137 -6.51 -24.31 16.96
C GLY A 137 -5.92 -25.63 16.46
N VAL A 138 -5.23 -25.60 15.31
CA VAL A 138 -4.61 -26.79 14.72
C VAL A 138 -3.50 -27.34 15.63
N MET A 139 -2.65 -26.47 16.18
CA MET A 139 -1.57 -26.89 17.08
C MET A 139 -2.09 -27.43 18.41
N ALA A 140 -3.04 -26.73 19.05
CA ALA A 140 -3.63 -27.17 20.29
C ALA A 140 -4.37 -28.51 20.13
N TYR A 141 -5.06 -28.71 19.00
CA TYR A 141 -5.71 -29.98 18.67
C TYR A 141 -4.67 -31.09 18.44
N ALA A 142 -3.65 -30.86 17.63
CA ALA A 142 -2.62 -31.85 17.31
C ALA A 142 -1.83 -32.28 18.55
N VAL A 143 -1.52 -31.36 19.46
CA VAL A 143 -0.86 -31.67 20.74
C VAL A 143 -1.83 -32.38 21.68
N GLY A 144 -3.09 -31.93 21.73
CA GLY A 144 -4.14 -32.55 22.55
C GLY A 144 -4.39 -34.01 22.19
N GLN A 145 -4.42 -34.36 20.91
CA GLN A 145 -4.62 -35.73 20.43
C GLN A 145 -3.47 -36.67 20.81
N ARG A 146 -2.27 -36.13 21.08
CA ARG A 146 -1.08 -36.88 21.50
C ARG A 146 -0.86 -36.92 23.01
N SER A 147 -1.78 -36.34 23.80
CA SER A 147 -1.67 -36.28 25.26
C SER A 147 -1.57 -37.67 25.91
N ASN A 148 -2.26 -38.67 25.36
CA ASN A 148 -2.22 -40.05 25.87
C ASN A 148 -0.85 -40.71 25.65
N GLU A 149 -0.23 -40.52 24.48
CA GLU A 149 1.13 -41.02 24.22
C GLU A 149 2.18 -40.30 25.08
N ILE A 150 1.97 -39.01 25.33
CA ILE A 150 2.80 -38.18 26.21
C ILE A 150 2.74 -38.71 27.64
N GLY A 151 1.53 -38.98 28.16
CA GLY A 151 1.32 -39.55 29.49
C GLY A 151 1.97 -40.92 29.65
N LEU A 152 1.82 -41.80 28.64
CA LEU A 152 2.45 -43.13 28.65
C LEU A 152 3.98 -43.04 28.66
N ARG A 153 4.58 -42.15 27.84
CA ARG A 153 6.05 -41.96 27.83
C ARG A 153 6.59 -41.43 29.15
N ILE A 154 5.88 -40.51 29.78
CA ILE A 154 6.27 -39.98 31.09
C ILE A 154 6.16 -41.09 32.16
N ALA A 155 5.11 -41.90 32.13
CA ALA A 155 4.96 -43.05 33.02
C ALA A 155 6.06 -44.11 32.85
N LEU A 156 6.60 -44.25 31.63
CA LEU A 156 7.76 -45.10 31.33
C LEU A 156 9.12 -44.45 31.68
N GLY A 157 9.13 -43.27 32.31
CA GLY A 157 10.35 -42.62 32.82
C GLY A 157 11.02 -41.63 31.86
N ALA A 158 10.37 -41.26 30.74
CA ALA A 158 10.91 -40.23 29.85
C ALA A 158 10.92 -38.85 30.53
N SER A 159 12.03 -38.11 30.38
CA SER A 159 12.12 -36.75 30.93
C SER A 159 11.15 -35.81 30.22
N MET A 160 10.45 -34.96 31.00
CA MET A 160 9.52 -33.96 30.45
C MET A 160 10.16 -33.07 29.38
N SER A 161 11.44 -32.74 29.53
CA SER A 161 12.20 -31.92 28.58
C SER A 161 12.39 -32.60 27.22
N SER A 162 12.58 -33.93 27.20
CA SER A 162 12.72 -34.71 25.96
C SER A 162 11.41 -34.73 25.17
N VAL A 163 10.28 -34.91 25.86
CA VAL A 163 8.95 -34.93 25.25
C VAL A 163 8.54 -33.55 24.73
N LEU A 164 8.76 -32.49 25.52
CA LEU A 164 8.52 -31.11 25.10
C LEU A 164 9.34 -30.73 23.86
N ARG A 165 10.62 -31.11 23.81
CA ARG A 165 11.50 -30.81 22.68
C ARG A 165 11.03 -31.48 21.38
N LEU A 166 10.54 -32.72 21.47
CA LEU A 166 10.01 -33.44 20.32
C LEU A 166 8.74 -32.78 19.76
N ILE A 167 7.82 -32.40 20.65
CA ILE A 167 6.54 -31.76 20.27
C ILE A 167 6.80 -30.37 19.68
N LEU A 168 7.62 -29.57 20.35
CA LEU A 168 8.03 -28.24 19.87
C LEU A 168 8.75 -28.34 18.53
N GLY A 169 9.63 -29.33 18.34
CA GLY A 169 10.32 -29.56 17.07
C GLY A 169 9.37 -29.89 15.92
N GLN A 170 8.38 -30.75 16.14
CA GLN A 170 7.37 -31.07 15.13
C GLN A 170 6.45 -29.88 14.84
N GLY A 171 6.03 -29.15 15.87
CA GLY A 171 5.24 -27.93 15.70
C GLY A 171 6.01 -26.86 14.92
N LEU A 172 7.28 -26.64 15.25
CA LEU A 172 8.16 -25.72 14.54
C LEU A 172 8.43 -26.15 13.09
N ALA A 173 8.57 -27.45 12.83
CA ALA A 173 8.74 -27.95 11.46
C ALA A 173 7.49 -27.69 10.61
N LEU A 174 6.29 -27.95 11.15
CA LEU A 174 5.03 -27.68 10.46
C LEU A 174 4.81 -26.18 10.23
N ALA A 175 5.09 -25.36 11.24
CA ALA A 175 5.01 -23.90 11.13
C ALA A 175 6.03 -23.34 10.14
N GLY A 176 7.26 -23.87 10.14
CA GLY A 176 8.32 -23.50 9.21
C GLY A 176 7.95 -23.81 7.76
N LEU A 177 7.38 -24.99 7.49
CA LEU A 177 6.87 -25.35 6.17
C LEU A 177 5.72 -24.44 5.73
N GLY A 178 4.76 -24.18 6.63
CA GLY A 178 3.65 -23.26 6.36
C GLY A 178 4.12 -21.84 6.05
N LEU A 179 5.10 -21.34 6.82
CA LEU A 179 5.72 -20.03 6.58
C LEU A 179 6.46 -19.97 5.25
N ALA A 180 7.23 -21.01 4.91
CA ALA A 180 7.96 -21.07 3.63
C ALA A 180 7.00 -21.06 2.44
N LEU A 181 5.95 -21.88 2.49
CA LEU A 181 4.91 -21.93 1.45
C LEU A 181 4.12 -20.63 1.37
N GLY A 182 3.76 -20.04 2.51
CA GLY A 182 3.05 -18.76 2.58
C GLY A 182 3.88 -17.61 2.01
N LEU A 183 5.18 -17.54 2.32
CA LEU A 183 6.10 -16.55 1.75
C LEU A 183 6.24 -16.73 0.24
N ALA A 184 6.42 -17.96 -0.23
CA ALA A 184 6.51 -18.25 -1.66
C ALA A 184 5.23 -17.82 -2.41
N ALA A 185 4.05 -18.16 -1.85
CA ALA A 185 2.76 -17.74 -2.39
C ALA A 185 2.61 -16.21 -2.39
N ALA A 186 2.97 -15.54 -1.30
CA ALA A 186 2.89 -14.09 -1.19
C ALA A 186 3.79 -13.36 -2.19
N VAL A 187 5.02 -13.84 -2.40
CA VAL A 187 5.93 -13.30 -3.44
C VAL A 187 5.37 -13.55 -4.84
N ALA A 188 4.82 -14.74 -5.11
CA ALA A 188 4.22 -15.05 -6.40
C ALA A 188 2.98 -14.17 -6.71
N SER A 189 2.06 -14.04 -5.76
CA SER A 189 0.88 -13.17 -5.88
C SER A 189 1.27 -11.71 -6.09
N THR A 190 2.28 -11.24 -5.36
CA THR A 190 2.79 -9.88 -5.49
C THR A 190 3.36 -9.64 -6.89
N ARG A 191 4.16 -10.58 -7.42
CA ARG A 191 4.67 -10.50 -8.80
C ARG A 191 3.56 -10.44 -9.83
N LEU A 192 2.53 -11.27 -9.70
CA LEU A 192 1.37 -11.27 -10.60
C LEU A 192 0.64 -9.92 -10.58
N LEU A 193 0.41 -9.35 -9.39
CA LEU A 193 -0.24 -8.04 -9.23
C LEU A 193 0.59 -6.91 -9.86
N THR A 194 1.91 -6.99 -9.76
CA THR A 194 2.81 -5.95 -10.31
C THR A 194 2.90 -6.01 -11.83
N GLY A 195 2.66 -7.16 -12.43
CA GLY A 195 2.47 -7.29 -13.88
C GLY A 195 1.17 -6.68 -14.37
N MET A 196 0.17 -6.52 -13.50
CA MET A 196 -1.15 -5.96 -13.83
C MET A 196 -1.32 -4.48 -13.44
N LEU A 197 -0.66 -4.01 -12.38
CA LEU A 197 -0.74 -2.64 -11.89
C LEU A 197 0.58 -1.89 -12.14
N PHE A 198 0.50 -0.77 -12.86
CA PHE A 198 1.63 0.13 -13.08
C PHE A 198 2.24 0.61 -11.75
N ARG A 199 3.53 0.28 -11.52
CA ARG A 199 4.43 0.84 -10.50
C ARG A 199 3.98 0.75 -9.03
N VAL A 200 3.30 -0.33 -8.62
CA VAL A 200 3.29 -0.70 -7.20
C VAL A 200 4.68 -1.23 -6.86
N GLN A 201 5.48 -0.48 -6.09
CA GLN A 201 6.78 -0.98 -5.62
C GLN A 201 6.53 -2.15 -4.66
N PRO A 202 6.86 -3.39 -5.08
CA PRO A 202 6.41 -4.56 -4.39
C PRO A 202 7.57 -5.20 -3.67
N ASN A 203 7.63 -4.99 -2.36
CA ASN A 203 8.35 -5.76 -1.36
C ASN A 203 8.91 -4.77 -0.36
N ASP A 204 8.13 -4.50 0.68
CA ASP A 204 8.77 -4.06 1.91
C ASP A 204 9.25 -5.33 2.66
N PRO A 205 10.56 -5.66 2.63
CA PRO A 205 11.08 -6.82 3.34
C PRO A 205 10.80 -6.74 4.84
N VAL A 206 10.59 -5.55 5.39
CA VAL A 206 10.22 -5.35 6.79
C VAL A 206 8.85 -5.96 7.09
N VAL A 207 7.87 -5.81 6.20
CA VAL A 207 6.52 -6.37 6.39
C VAL A 207 6.55 -7.90 6.37
N TYR A 208 7.28 -8.50 5.41
CA TYR A 208 7.43 -9.95 5.35
C TYR A 208 8.12 -10.51 6.60
N LEU A 209 9.19 -9.86 7.05
CA LEU A 209 9.90 -10.26 8.26
C LEU A 209 8.99 -10.11 9.50
N ALA A 210 8.29 -9.00 9.63
CA ALA A 210 7.40 -8.74 10.77
C ALA A 210 6.27 -9.79 10.85
N VAL A 211 5.62 -10.12 9.74
CA VAL A 211 4.56 -11.14 9.70
C VAL A 211 5.13 -12.53 10.00
N ALA A 212 6.28 -12.89 9.44
CA ALA A 212 6.93 -14.18 9.71
C ALA A 212 7.32 -14.33 11.19
N VAL A 213 7.89 -13.29 11.80
CA VAL A 213 8.22 -13.27 13.23
C VAL A 213 6.96 -13.37 14.10
N LEU A 214 5.92 -12.60 13.78
CA LEU A 214 4.66 -12.61 14.52
C LEU A 214 4.01 -14.01 14.51
N LEU A 215 3.87 -14.62 13.32
CA LEU A 215 3.32 -15.96 13.19
C LEU A 215 4.21 -17.03 13.82
N GLY A 216 5.53 -16.86 13.77
CA GLY A 216 6.49 -17.73 14.47
C GLY A 216 6.31 -17.69 15.99
N ILE A 217 6.15 -16.50 16.57
CA ILE A 217 5.85 -16.32 18.00
C ILE A 217 4.51 -16.99 18.35
N VAL A 218 3.49 -16.79 17.53
CA VAL A 218 2.17 -17.39 17.76
C VAL A 218 2.23 -18.91 17.69
N ALA A 219 2.92 -19.48 16.70
CA ALA A 219 3.13 -20.91 16.59
C ALA A 219 3.88 -21.48 17.81
N LEU A 220 4.92 -20.78 18.29
CA LEU A 220 5.65 -21.15 19.49
C LEU A 220 4.75 -21.16 20.73
N VAL A 221 3.98 -20.09 20.94
CA VAL A 221 3.05 -19.98 22.08
C VAL A 221 1.96 -21.06 22.00
N ALA A 222 1.39 -21.27 20.81
CA ALA A 222 0.38 -22.28 20.53
C ALA A 222 0.88 -23.71 20.74
N SER A 223 2.16 -23.96 20.48
CA SER A 223 2.80 -25.27 20.71
C SER A 223 3.14 -25.47 22.19
N TYR A 224 3.64 -24.42 22.85
CA TYR A 224 4.18 -24.48 24.20
C TYR A 224 3.09 -24.58 25.28
N VAL A 225 2.01 -23.81 25.15
CA VAL A 225 0.91 -23.77 26.14
C VAL A 225 0.24 -25.13 26.35
N PRO A 226 -0.24 -25.84 25.31
CA PRO A 226 -0.83 -27.17 25.47
C PRO A 226 0.20 -28.23 25.85
N ALA A 227 1.45 -28.18 25.34
CA ALA A 227 2.49 -29.12 25.75
C ALA A 227 2.85 -28.98 27.23
N ARG A 228 2.88 -27.75 27.76
CA ARG A 228 3.07 -27.47 29.18
C ARG A 228 1.86 -27.89 30.03
N ARG A 229 0.64 -27.75 29.51
CA ARG A 229 -0.57 -28.27 30.18
C ARG A 229 -0.53 -29.78 30.24
N ALA A 230 -0.29 -30.47 29.12
CA ALA A 230 -0.24 -31.94 29.05
C ALA A 230 0.85 -32.55 29.94
N SER A 231 2.02 -31.91 30.03
CA SER A 231 3.09 -32.36 30.93
C SER A 231 2.77 -32.17 32.41
N LYS A 232 1.88 -31.25 32.79
CA LYS A 232 1.47 -31.04 34.19
C LYS A 232 0.28 -31.90 34.62
N ILE A 233 -0.35 -32.64 33.71
CA ILE A 233 -1.43 -33.56 34.07
C ILE A 233 -0.81 -34.75 34.78
N ASP A 234 -1.26 -35.00 36.01
CA ASP A 234 -0.79 -36.11 36.85
C ASP A 234 -1.14 -37.44 36.15
N PRO A 235 -0.15 -38.30 35.80
CA PRO A 235 -0.39 -39.52 35.02
C PRO A 235 -1.42 -40.47 35.65
N LEU A 236 -1.65 -40.37 36.96
CA LEU A 236 -2.68 -41.13 37.68
C LEU A 236 -4.12 -40.65 37.41
N THR A 237 -4.31 -39.39 36.99
CA THR A 237 -5.63 -38.86 36.59
C THR A 237 -5.97 -39.16 35.14
N ALA A 238 -4.97 -39.32 34.26
CA ALA A 238 -5.17 -39.62 32.84
C ALA A 238 -5.70 -41.05 32.58
N ILE A 239 -5.39 -42.01 33.47
CA ILE A 239 -5.85 -43.41 33.36
C ILE A 239 -7.26 -43.60 33.99
N ARG A 240 -7.72 -42.65 34.81
CA ARG A 240 -9.00 -42.74 35.53
C ARG A 240 -10.20 -42.09 34.80
N GLN A 241 -10.00 -41.64 33.56
CA GLN A 241 -11.03 -40.99 32.74
C GLN A 241 -11.57 -41.88 31.60
N GLU A 242 -11.29 -43.19 31.61
CA GLU A 242 -12.20 -44.17 30.98
C GLU A 242 -13.35 -44.51 31.93
#